data_AF-A0A935D828-F1
#
_entry.id   AF-A0A935D828-F1
#
_cell.length_a   1.000
_cell.length_b   1.000
_cell.length_c   1.000
_cell.angle_alpha   90.00
_cell.angle_beta   90.00
_cell.angle_gamma   90.00
#
_symmetry.space_group_name_H-M   'P 1'
#
loop_
_entity.id
_entity.type
_entity.pdbx_description
1 polymer ?
#
loop_
_entity_poly.entity_id
_entity_poly.type
_entity_poly.pdbx_seq_one_letter_code
_entity_poly.pdbx_strand_id
1 'polypeptide(L)'
;MLRIPFLILGLGFGILVNAQQDALATLTGDGSLQWMVVGNATTPKCSPGDAIYTFSAKEVVIQQCAEGAWKSTKEVLEPWSAGGKNGIAFGGARYEVKSLPASAAACKGNANCVRLTTVPDGKTDATRSIYLAH
;
A
#
# COMPACT_ATOMS: atom_id res chain seq x y z
N MET A 1 -2.13 58.97 -15.80
CA MET A 1 -3.03 57.87 -15.40
C MET A 1 -2.32 56.55 -15.68
N LEU A 2 -1.90 55.86 -14.61
CA LEU A 2 -1.11 54.63 -14.65
C LEU A 2 -2.08 53.43 -14.71
N ARG A 3 -1.96 52.56 -15.72
CA ARG A 3 -2.67 51.28 -15.77
C ARG A 3 -1.67 50.17 -16.10
N ILE A 4 -1.29 49.42 -15.07
CA ILE A 4 -0.52 48.18 -15.12
C ILE A 4 -1.53 47.06 -15.33
N PRO A 5 -1.53 46.31 -16.44
CA PRO A 5 -2.22 45.04 -16.49
C PRO A 5 -1.34 43.98 -15.85
N PHE A 6 -1.65 43.66 -14.61
CA PHE A 6 -1.24 42.43 -13.93
C PHE A 6 -1.92 41.26 -14.66
N LEU A 7 -1.13 40.41 -15.33
CA LEU A 7 -1.59 39.16 -15.91
C LEU A 7 -0.52 38.10 -15.65
N ILE A 8 -0.46 37.63 -14.41
CA ILE A 8 0.20 36.36 -14.07
C ILE A 8 -0.88 35.29 -14.16
N LEU A 9 -1.03 34.70 -15.34
CA LEU A 9 -1.85 33.52 -15.58
C LEU A 9 -1.01 32.59 -16.44
N GLY A 10 -0.38 31.62 -15.79
CA GLY A 10 0.39 30.63 -16.53
C GLY A 10 1.20 29.71 -15.65
N LEU A 11 0.80 28.44 -15.67
CA LEU A 11 1.66 27.26 -15.63
C LEU A 11 2.16 26.84 -14.25
N GLY A 12 1.44 25.88 -13.65
CA GLY A 12 1.95 25.17 -12.48
C GLY A 12 1.07 24.05 -11.92
N PHE A 13 0.23 23.40 -12.71
CA PHE A 13 -0.39 22.13 -12.29
C PHE A 13 -0.05 21.02 -13.29
N GLY A 14 1.26 20.75 -13.37
CA GLY A 14 1.79 19.57 -14.04
C GLY A 14 1.84 18.38 -13.09
N ILE A 15 0.99 17.39 -13.36
CA ILE A 15 1.25 15.94 -13.21
C ILE A 15 1.49 15.42 -11.77
N LEU A 16 0.43 15.22 -11.00
CA LEU A 16 0.43 14.36 -9.79
C LEU A 16 0.09 12.88 -10.09
N VAL A 17 0.18 12.44 -11.36
CA VAL A 17 -0.37 11.13 -11.78
C VAL A 17 0.64 9.96 -11.65
N ASN A 18 1.94 10.21 -11.47
CA ASN A 18 2.94 9.13 -11.59
C ASN A 18 3.34 8.39 -10.30
N ALA A 19 3.12 8.95 -9.10
CA ALA A 19 3.56 8.28 -7.87
C ALA A 19 2.68 7.07 -7.46
N GLN A 20 1.38 7.11 -7.79
CA GLN A 20 0.44 6.04 -7.43
C GLN A 20 0.61 4.81 -8.32
N GLN A 21 0.82 5.02 -9.62
CA GLN A 21 1.00 3.94 -10.58
C GLN A 21 2.31 3.18 -10.33
N ASP A 22 3.33 3.89 -9.86
CA ASP A 22 4.63 3.34 -9.45
C ASP A 22 4.53 2.42 -8.23
N ALA A 23 3.78 2.81 -7.18
CA ALA A 23 3.58 1.94 -6.02
C ALA A 23 2.78 0.67 -6.33
N LEU A 24 1.75 0.76 -7.18
CA LEU A 24 1.01 -0.42 -7.62
C LEU A 24 1.92 -1.36 -8.42
N ALA A 25 2.68 -0.82 -9.38
CA ALA A 25 3.64 -1.59 -10.17
C ALA A 25 4.75 -2.21 -9.30
N THR A 26 5.24 -1.49 -8.30
CA THR A 26 6.22 -1.99 -7.33
C THR A 26 5.65 -3.13 -6.49
N LEU A 27 4.36 -3.06 -6.12
CA LEU A 27 3.71 -4.10 -5.31
C LEU A 27 3.42 -5.38 -6.12
N THR A 28 3.06 -5.24 -7.40
CA THR A 28 2.62 -6.35 -8.26
C THR A 28 3.64 -6.74 -9.32
N GLY A 29 4.86 -6.23 -9.23
CA GLY A 29 5.91 -6.50 -10.21
C GLY A 29 6.25 -7.98 -10.29
N ASP A 30 7.00 -8.36 -11.33
CA ASP A 30 7.33 -9.77 -11.62
C ASP A 30 8.22 -10.44 -10.55
N GLY A 31 8.72 -9.67 -9.60
CA GLY A 31 9.50 -10.14 -8.46
C GLY A 31 8.62 -10.54 -7.27
N SER A 32 8.98 -11.63 -6.59
CA SER A 32 8.39 -11.94 -5.30
C SER A 32 8.98 -11.02 -4.23
N LEU A 33 8.21 -10.03 -3.80
CA LEU A 33 8.66 -9.02 -2.84
C LEU A 33 7.98 -9.23 -1.49
N GLN A 34 8.77 -9.18 -0.42
CA GLN A 34 8.30 -9.32 0.95
C GLN A 34 8.03 -7.93 1.55
N TRP A 35 6.82 -7.75 2.07
CA TRP A 35 6.35 -6.51 2.69
C TRP A 35 5.87 -6.79 4.11
N MET A 36 6.04 -5.84 5.02
CA MET A 36 5.76 -6.04 6.44
C MET A 36 4.80 -4.99 7.01
N VAL A 37 3.91 -5.46 7.88
CA VAL A 37 3.31 -4.67 8.96
C VAL A 37 4.03 -5.09 10.23
N VAL A 38 4.64 -4.14 10.92
CA VAL A 38 5.20 -4.39 12.26
C VAL A 38 4.22 -3.89 13.31
N GLY A 39 3.73 -4.82 14.13
CA GLY A 39 3.04 -4.60 15.39
C GLY A 39 4.02 -4.30 16.52
N ASN A 40 3.57 -4.48 17.77
CA ASN A 40 4.34 -4.12 18.96
C ASN A 40 5.15 -5.33 19.46
N ALA A 41 6.36 -5.51 18.92
CA ALA A 41 7.23 -6.65 19.20
C ALA A 41 7.59 -6.79 20.70
N THR A 42 6.95 -7.71 21.40
CA THR A 42 7.27 -8.11 22.80
C THR A 42 7.29 -9.62 23.01
N THR A 43 7.03 -10.41 21.98
CA THR A 43 6.89 -11.88 22.04
C THR A 43 7.97 -12.58 21.21
N PRO A 44 8.39 -13.81 21.60
CA PRO A 44 9.68 -14.39 21.18
C PRO A 44 9.78 -14.87 19.72
N LYS A 45 8.70 -14.80 18.91
CA LYS A 45 8.71 -15.20 17.48
C LYS A 45 8.01 -14.21 16.55
N CYS A 46 6.87 -13.68 16.98
CA CYS A 46 6.12 -12.61 16.33
C CYS A 46 5.10 -12.05 17.33
N SER A 47 4.64 -10.82 17.15
CA SER A 47 3.61 -10.19 17.99
C SER A 47 2.25 -10.11 17.30
N PRO A 48 1.13 -10.26 18.05
CA PRO A 48 -0.20 -10.08 17.49
C PRO A 48 -0.32 -8.75 16.73
N GLY A 49 -0.78 -8.82 15.49
CA GLY A 49 -0.84 -7.67 14.58
C GLY A 49 0.35 -7.57 13.61
N ASP A 50 1.43 -8.31 13.84
CA ASP A 50 2.49 -8.47 12.83
C ASP A 50 1.94 -9.24 11.64
N ALA A 51 2.30 -8.80 10.44
CA ALA A 51 1.98 -9.49 9.21
C ALA A 51 3.09 -9.32 8.17
N ILE A 52 3.36 -10.39 7.44
CA ILE A 52 4.28 -10.41 6.30
C ILE A 52 3.44 -10.74 5.06
N TYR A 53 3.59 -9.95 4.02
CA TYR A 53 2.93 -10.13 2.73
C TYR A 53 3.99 -10.37 1.68
N THR A 54 3.97 -11.53 1.05
CA THR A 54 4.83 -11.83 -0.08
C THR A 54 3.98 -11.76 -1.33
N PHE A 55 4.09 -10.66 -2.07
CA PHE A 55 3.35 -10.46 -3.30
C PHE A 55 4.09 -11.12 -4.47
N SER A 56 3.32 -11.60 -5.43
CA SER A 56 3.76 -12.05 -6.74
C SER A 56 2.73 -11.60 -7.78
N ALA A 57 2.99 -11.84 -9.06
CA ALA A 57 2.08 -11.43 -10.12
C ALA A 57 0.63 -11.96 -10.01
N LYS A 58 0.38 -13.07 -9.29
CA LYS A 58 -0.95 -13.73 -9.24
C LYS A 58 -1.43 -14.13 -7.85
N GLU A 59 -0.56 -14.05 -6.85
CA GLU A 59 -0.88 -14.47 -5.48
C GLU A 59 -0.18 -13.58 -4.46
N VAL A 60 -0.78 -13.52 -3.28
CA VAL A 60 -0.13 -12.99 -2.08
C VAL A 60 -0.11 -14.07 -1.01
N VAL A 61 1.08 -14.35 -0.48
CA VAL A 61 1.24 -15.18 0.70
C VAL A 61 1.26 -14.26 1.92
N ILE A 62 0.28 -14.43 2.79
CA ILE A 62 0.10 -13.65 4.01
C ILE A 62 0.54 -14.52 5.18
N GLN A 63 1.56 -14.10 5.92
CA GLN A 63 1.91 -14.68 7.20
C GLN A 63 1.44 -13.72 8.28
N GLN A 64 0.40 -14.08 9.02
CA GLN A 64 -0.12 -13.27 10.12
C GLN A 64 0.27 -13.90 11.44
N CYS A 65 0.70 -13.08 12.39
CA CYS A 65 0.98 -13.57 13.73
C CYS A 65 -0.34 -13.74 14.50
N ALA A 66 -0.65 -14.98 14.88
CA ALA A 66 -1.76 -15.32 15.74
C ALA A 66 -1.23 -16.20 16.89
N GLU A 67 -1.59 -15.85 18.13
CA GLU A 67 -1.20 -16.62 19.33
C GLU A 67 0.33 -16.81 19.48
N GLY A 68 1.12 -15.83 19.01
CA GLY A 68 2.60 -15.87 19.06
C GLY A 68 3.25 -16.79 18.02
N ALA A 69 2.48 -17.29 17.05
CA ALA A 69 2.97 -18.10 15.94
C ALA A 69 2.54 -17.51 14.58
N TRP A 70 3.41 -17.68 13.58
CA TRP A 70 3.08 -17.34 12.20
C TRP A 70 2.07 -18.34 11.63
N LYS A 71 0.94 -17.82 11.14
CA LYS A 71 -0.04 -18.56 10.34
C LYS A 71 0.06 -18.07 8.91
N SER A 72 0.18 -18.99 7.95
CA SER A 72 0.30 -18.64 6.53
C SER A 72 -0.99 -18.96 5.79
N THR A 73 -1.45 -17.99 5.01
CA THR A 73 -2.56 -18.13 4.07
C THR A 73 -2.09 -17.66 2.69
N LYS A 74 -2.54 -18.33 1.65
CA LYS A 74 -2.29 -17.93 0.26
C LYS A 74 -3.60 -17.44 -0.33
N GLU A 75 -3.57 -16.24 -0.91
CA GLU A 75 -4.72 -15.61 -1.52
C GLU A 75 -4.42 -15.32 -3.00
N VAL A 76 -5.43 -15.45 -3.84
CA VAL A 76 -5.34 -15.00 -5.24
C VAL A 76 -5.27 -13.48 -5.25
N LEU A 77 -4.33 -12.94 -6.03
CA LEU A 77 -4.16 -11.52 -6.23
C LEU A 77 -4.77 -11.14 -7.59
N GLU A 78 -5.81 -10.31 -7.56
CA GLU A 78 -6.50 -9.86 -8.77
C GLU A 78 -6.36 -8.35 -8.94
N PRO A 79 -5.93 -7.85 -10.11
CA PRO A 79 -6.03 -6.43 -10.40
C PRO A 79 -7.51 -6.03 -10.54
N TRP A 80 -7.87 -4.83 -10.09
CA TRP A 80 -9.20 -4.28 -10.33
C TRP A 80 -9.13 -2.82 -10.80
N SER A 81 -10.15 -2.43 -11.57
CA SER A 81 -10.37 -1.07 -12.01
C SER A 81 -11.87 -0.75 -11.96
N ALA A 82 -12.25 0.33 -11.31
CA ALA A 82 -13.64 0.78 -11.23
C ALA A 82 -13.72 2.29 -10.93
N GLY A 83 -14.60 3.01 -11.63
CA GLY A 83 -14.86 4.42 -11.36
C GLY A 83 -13.63 5.32 -11.42
N GLY A 84 -12.69 5.03 -12.33
CA GLY A 84 -11.42 5.77 -12.48
C GLY A 84 -10.35 5.44 -11.43
N LYS A 85 -10.60 4.45 -10.57
CA LYS A 85 -9.66 3.97 -9.55
C LYS A 85 -9.14 2.59 -9.94
N ASN A 86 -7.89 2.30 -9.58
CA ASN A 86 -7.22 1.03 -9.84
C ASN A 86 -6.57 0.51 -8.56
N GLY A 87 -6.37 -0.80 -8.47
CA GLY A 87 -5.65 -1.42 -7.37
C GLY A 87 -5.62 -2.95 -7.44
N ILE A 88 -5.49 -3.58 -6.28
CA ILE A 88 -5.46 -5.04 -6.11
C ILE A 88 -6.58 -5.54 -5.21
N ALA A 89 -7.01 -6.77 -5.41
CA ALA A 89 -7.99 -7.47 -4.61
C ALA A 89 -7.41 -8.81 -4.13
N PHE A 90 -7.64 -9.13 -2.86
CA PHE A 90 -7.29 -10.40 -2.24
C PHE A 90 -8.04 -10.53 -0.90
N GLY A 91 -8.23 -11.75 -0.38
CA GLY A 91 -8.90 -11.97 0.91
C GLY A 91 -10.31 -11.39 0.97
N GLY A 92 -11.01 -11.35 -0.18
CA GLY A 92 -12.39 -10.84 -0.30
C GLY A 92 -12.55 -9.31 -0.27
N ALA A 93 -11.46 -8.53 -0.29
CA ALA A 93 -11.50 -7.06 -0.27
C ALA A 93 -10.67 -6.44 -1.40
N ARG A 94 -11.06 -5.22 -1.79
CA ARG A 94 -10.38 -4.41 -2.83
C ARG A 94 -9.60 -3.29 -2.16
N TYR A 95 -8.38 -3.08 -2.64
CA TYR A 95 -7.45 -2.10 -2.09
C TYR A 95 -6.96 -1.14 -3.16
N GLU A 96 -7.07 0.16 -2.89
CA GLU A 96 -6.24 1.17 -3.54
C GLU A 96 -4.84 1.13 -2.92
N VAL A 97 -3.80 1.16 -3.76
CA VAL A 97 -2.40 1.21 -3.31
C VAL A 97 -1.91 2.65 -3.37
N LYS A 98 -1.39 3.18 -2.27
CA LYS A 98 -0.88 4.56 -2.19
C LYS A 98 0.50 4.58 -1.57
N SER A 99 1.48 5.17 -2.24
CA SER A 99 2.81 5.40 -1.66
C SER A 99 2.71 6.29 -0.42
N LEU A 100 3.51 5.99 0.59
CA LEU A 100 3.69 6.81 1.78
C LEU A 100 5.15 7.29 1.84
N PRO A 101 5.41 8.52 2.29
CA PRO A 101 6.78 8.98 2.52
C PRO A 101 7.42 8.21 3.67
N ALA A 102 8.75 8.05 3.64
CA ALA A 102 9.52 7.40 4.70
C ALA A 102 9.30 8.04 6.10
N SER A 103 8.94 9.32 6.14
CA SER A 103 8.63 10.07 7.36
C SER A 103 7.29 9.68 8.00
N ALA A 104 6.42 8.94 7.31
CA ALA A 104 5.18 8.46 7.90
C ALA A 104 5.49 7.45 9.02
N ALA A 105 4.86 7.62 10.18
CA ALA A 105 5.15 6.83 11.38
C ALA A 105 5.03 5.30 11.15
N ALA A 106 4.10 4.88 10.30
CA ALA A 106 3.89 3.47 9.95
C ALA A 106 5.00 2.87 9.09
N CYS A 107 5.80 3.71 8.41
CA CYS A 107 6.83 3.29 7.46
C CYS A 107 8.20 3.05 8.11
N LYS A 108 8.39 3.44 9.37
CA LYS A 108 9.62 3.21 10.16
C LYS A 108 10.91 3.65 9.43
N GLY A 109 10.84 4.71 8.62
CA GLY A 109 11.97 5.23 7.84
C GLY A 109 12.20 4.52 6.49
N ASN A 110 11.37 3.55 6.10
CA ASN A 110 11.49 2.87 4.81
C ASN A 110 10.90 3.72 3.67
N ALA A 111 11.70 3.92 2.61
CA ALA A 111 11.30 4.68 1.42
C ALA A 111 10.27 3.95 0.55
N ASN A 112 10.25 2.62 0.60
CA ASN A 112 9.31 1.76 -0.10
C ASN A 112 8.18 1.37 0.86
N CYS A 113 7.31 2.33 1.12
CA CYS A 113 6.16 2.15 2.00
C CYS A 113 4.87 2.47 1.25
N VAL A 114 3.88 1.61 1.39
CA VAL A 114 2.57 1.80 0.76
C VAL A 114 1.45 1.58 1.75
N ARG A 115 0.33 2.28 1.53
CA ARG A 115 -0.94 2.04 2.20
C ARG A 115 -1.87 1.31 1.26
N LEU A 116 -2.38 0.18 1.74
CA LEU A 116 -3.48 -0.56 1.15
C LEU A 116 -4.78 -0.03 1.76
N THR A 117 -5.45 0.88 1.07
CA THR A 117 -6.71 1.46 1.53
C THR A 117 -7.88 0.63 1.02
N THR A 118 -8.66 0.05 1.93
CA THR A 118 -9.85 -0.72 1.57
C THR A 118 -10.85 0.19 0.85
N VAL A 119 -11.35 -0.27 -0.30
CA VAL A 119 -12.49 0.38 -0.96
C VAL A 119 -13.75 0.00 -0.18
N PRO A 120 -14.53 0.96 0.31
CA PRO A 120 -15.76 0.66 1.03
C PRO A 120 -16.74 -0.12 0.15
N ASP A 121 -16.97 -1.39 0.46
CA ASP A 121 -17.94 -2.27 -0.21
C ASP A 121 -19.00 -2.81 0.78
N GLY A 122 -19.10 -2.20 1.96
CA GLY A 122 -19.98 -2.64 3.05
C GLY A 122 -19.39 -3.78 3.90
N LYS A 123 -18.16 -4.22 3.62
CA LYS A 123 -17.41 -5.18 4.47
C LYS A 123 -16.53 -4.47 5.49
N THR A 124 -15.85 -5.28 6.31
CA THR A 124 -14.86 -4.82 7.30
C THR A 124 -13.75 -3.99 6.64
N ASP A 125 -13.45 -2.83 7.21
CA ASP A 125 -12.26 -2.07 6.81
C ASP A 125 -11.00 -2.84 7.21
N ALA A 126 -10.26 -3.27 6.19
CA ALA A 126 -8.99 -3.96 6.36
C ALA A 126 -7.80 -3.05 6.00
N THR A 127 -7.91 -1.72 6.10
CA THR A 127 -6.84 -0.80 5.67
C THR A 127 -5.56 -1.02 6.47
N ARG A 128 -4.42 -1.18 5.80
CA ARG A 128 -3.10 -1.23 6.47
C ARG A 128 -2.01 -0.54 5.68
N SER A 129 -0.95 -0.15 6.38
CA SER A 129 0.29 0.35 5.78
C SER A 129 1.35 -0.73 5.89
N ILE A 130 2.01 -1.04 4.77
CA ILE A 130 3.06 -2.03 4.65
C ILE A 130 4.31 -1.38 4.08
N TYR A 131 5.49 -1.89 4.41
CA TYR A 131 6.75 -1.44 3.80
C TYR A 131 7.58 -2.63 3.35
N LEU A 132 8.40 -2.41 2.31
CA LEU A 132 9.24 -3.45 1.74
C LEU A 132 10.30 -3.89 2.76
N ALA A 133 10.33 -5.18 3.08
CA ALA A 133 11.39 -5.77 3.88
C ALA A 133 12.67 -5.85 3.04
N HIS A 134 13.79 -5.39 3.61
CA HIS A 134 15.12 -5.55 3.03
C HIS A 134 15.74 -6.87 3.48
#